data_AF-A0A1I5LPM2-F1
#
_entry.id   AF-A0A1I5LPM2-F1
#
_cell.length_a   1.000
_cell.length_b   1.000
_cell.length_c   1.000
_cell.angle_alpha   90.00
_cell.angle_beta   90.00
_cell.angle_gamma   90.00
#
_symmetry.space_group_name_H-M   'P 1'
#
loop_
_entity.id
_entity.type
_entity.pdbx_description
1 polymer ?
#
loop_
_entity_poly.entity_id
_entity_poly.type
_entity_poly.pdbx_seq_one_letter_code
_entity_poly.pdbx_strand_id
1 'polypeptide(L)' 'MIRYHYSITVQGVRVRVNVNARNQQSAYGKVKRQNPMAEKIHLVRSEKISDD' A
#
# COMPACT_ATOMS: atom_id res chain seq x y z
N MET A 1 -14.65 1.91 -3.26
CA MET A 1 -13.49 1.38 -2.47
C MET A 1 -12.28 2.29 -2.73
N ILE A 2 -11.26 2.37 -1.87
CA ILE A 2 -10.09 3.25 -2.14
C ILE A 2 -8.88 2.38 -2.51
N ARG A 3 -8.24 2.66 -3.64
CA ARG A 3 -6.96 2.09 -4.05
C ARG A 3 -5.83 2.93 -3.44
N TYR A 4 -5.01 2.32 -2.61
CA TYR A 4 -3.85 2.94 -2.00
C TYR A 4 -2.59 2.44 -2.71
N HIS A 5 -1.74 3.38 -3.15
CA HIS A 5 -0.47 3.11 -3.80
C HIS A 5 0.65 3.35 -2.78
N TYR A 6 1.35 2.29 -2.41
CA TYR A 6 2.48 2.34 -1.50
C TYR A 6 3.79 2.15 -2.27
N SER A 7 4.82 2.83 -1.80
CA SER A 7 6.19 2.51 -2.09
C SER A 7 6.78 1.81 -0.88
N ILE A 8 7.27 0.60 -1.06
CA ILE A 8 7.96 -0.16 -0.02
C ILE A 8 9.44 -0.33 -0.36
N THR A 9 10.27 -0.49 0.66
CA THR A 9 11.66 -0.91 0.51
C THR A 9 11.82 -2.29 1.13
N VAL A 10 12.35 -3.24 0.37
CA VAL A 10 12.63 -4.62 0.82
C VAL A 10 14.08 -4.91 0.45
N GLN A 11 14.94 -5.16 1.44
CA GLN A 11 16.37 -5.48 1.22
C GLN A 11 17.07 -4.42 0.33
N GLY A 12 16.82 -3.14 0.60
CA GLY A 12 17.35 -2.02 -0.20
C GLY A 12 16.68 -1.79 -1.56
N VAL A 13 15.80 -2.67 -2.03
CA VAL A 13 15.09 -2.53 -3.31
C VAL A 13 13.75 -1.85 -3.10
N ARG A 14 13.47 -0.81 -3.90
CA ARG A 14 12.20 -0.05 -3.84
C ARG A 14 11.17 -0.66 -4.79
N VAL A 15 10.02 -1.06 -4.24
CA VAL A 15 8.92 -1.70 -4.98
C VAL A 15 7.62 -0.92 -4.77
N ARG A 16 6.76 -0.85 -5.80
CA ARG A 16 5.42 -0.27 -5.70
C ARG A 16 4.39 -1.35 -5.46
N VAL A 17 3.51 -1.15 -4.48
CA VAL A 17 2.46 -2.10 -4.10
C VAL A 17 1.15 -1.34 -4.00
N ASN A 18 0.12 -1.87 -4.65
CA ASN A 18 -1.20 -1.28 -4.64
C ASN A 18 -2.16 -2.19 -3.88
N VAL A 19 -2.93 -1.63 -2.96
CA VAL A 19 -3.94 -2.38 -2.21
C VAL A 19 -5.25 -1.62 -2.19
N ASN A 20 -6.35 -2.34 -2.35
CA ASN A 20 -7.67 -1.76 -2.19
C ASN A 20 -8.12 -1.95 -0.74
N ALA A 21 -8.59 -0.88 -0.10
CA ALA A 21 -9.07 -0.89 1.28
C ALA A 21 -10.16 0.16 1.51
N ARG A 22 -10.84 0.07 2.66
CA ARG A 22 -11.85 1.04 3.09
C ARG A 22 -11.23 2.31 3.69
N ASN A 23 -10.05 2.19 4.28
CA ASN A 23 -9.30 3.29 4.88
C ASN A 23 -7.79 3.00 4.84
N GLN A 24 -6.98 4.03 5.12
CA GLN A 24 -5.52 3.97 5.05
C GLN A 24 -4.91 3.00 6.07
N GLN A 25 -5.48 2.90 7.27
CA GLN A 25 -4.98 1.99 8.31
C GLN A 25 -5.11 0.53 7.87
N SER A 26 -6.27 0.17 7.31
CA SER A 26 -6.50 -1.16 6.74
C SER A 26 -5.58 -1.43 5.55
N ALA A 27 -5.34 -0.42 4.71
CA ALA A 27 -4.43 -0.52 3.58
C ALA A 27 -2.99 -0.79 4.03
N TYR A 28 -2.48 -0.01 4.99
CA TYR A 28 -1.17 -0.19 5.59
C TYR A 28 -1.02 -1.58 6.22
N GLY A 29 -2.04 -2.03 6.97
CA GLY A 29 -2.06 -3.38 7.56
C GLY A 29 -1.97 -4.49 6.50
N LYS A 30 -2.65 -4.33 5.36
CA LYS A 30 -2.54 -5.28 4.23
C LYS A 30 -1.14 -5.29 3.64
N VAL A 31 -0.54 -4.13 3.39
CA VAL A 31 0.82 -4.02 2.84
C VAL A 31 1.85 -4.68 3.77
N LYS A 32 1.76 -4.39 5.08
CA LYS A 32 2.66 -4.98 6.09
C LYS A 32 2.49 -6.50 6.22
N ARG A 33 1.26 -7.01 6.11
CA ARG A 33 0.99 -8.46 6.13
C ARG A 33 1.52 -9.17 4.87
N GLN A 34 1.38 -8.55 3.71
CA GLN A 34 1.88 -9.10 2.44
C GLN A 34 3.40 -9.01 2.32
N ASN A 35 4.00 -7.96 2.89
CA ASN A 35 5.44 -7.71 2.83
C ASN A 35 5.99 -7.52 4.25
N PRO A 36 6.07 -8.60 5.06
CA PRO A 36 6.54 -8.50 6.44
C PRO A 36 7.99 -8.03 6.55
N MET A 37 8.80 -8.23 5.50
CA MET A 37 10.19 -7.79 5.40
C MET A 37 10.35 -6.36 4.87
N ALA A 38 9.25 -5.62 4.66
CA ALA A 38 9.34 -4.24 4.22
C ALA A 38 9.93 -3.36 5.34
N GLU A 39 11.12 -2.83 5.10
CA GLU A 39 11.84 -1.94 6.02
C GLU A 39 11.20 -0.55 6.08
N LYS A 40 10.70 -0.08 4.94
CA LYS A 40 10.02 1.21 4.81
C LYS A 40 8.74 1.01 4.02
N ILE A 41 7.67 1.66 4.47
CA ILE A 41 6.37 1.67 3.78
C ILE A 41 5.89 3.12 3.75
N HIS A 42 5.78 3.69 2.55
CA HIS A 42 5.35 5.05 2.35
C HIS A 42 4.12 5.10 1.45
N LEU A 43 3.06 5.77 1.88
CA LEU A 43 1.90 6.01 1.04
C LEU A 43 2.25 7.07 -0.01
N VAL A 44 2.13 6.73 -1.28
CA VAL A 44 2.41 7.65 -2.40
C VAL A 44 1.16 8.42 -2.78
N ARG A 45 0.03 7.72 -2.93
CA ARG A 45 -1.27 8.31 -3.25
C ARG A 45 -2.42 7.36 -2.93
N SER A 46 -3.61 7.92 -2.84
CA SER A 46 -4.87 7.16 -2.76
C SER A 46 -5.83 7.64 -3.85
N GLU A 47 -6.55 6.70 -4.44
CA GLU A 47 -7.52 6.95 -5.50
C GLU A 47 -8.84 6.30 -5.10
N LYS A 48 -9.92 7.07 -5.08
CA LYS A 48 -11.25 6.49 -4.90
C LYS A 48 -11.59 5.74 -6.18
N ILE A 49 -11.77 4.43 -6.07
CA ILE A 49 -12.33 3.63 -7.16
C ILE A 49 -13.82 3.98 -7.17
N SER A 50 -14.21 4.79 -8.15
CA SER A 50 -15.60 4.98 -8.56
C SER A 50 -15.94 3.85 -9.52
N ASP A 51 -16.99 3.09 -9.20
CA ASP A 51 -17.69 2.23 -10.17
C ASP A 51 -18.53 3.19 -11.02
N ASP A 52 -18.05 3.53 -12.22
CA ASP A 52 -18.86 4.16 -13.28
C ASP A 52 -19.10 3.10 -14.36
#